data_AF-A0A7X8CUA1-F1
#
_entry.id   AF-A0A7X8CUA1-F1
#
_cell.length_a   1.000
_cell.length_b   1.000
_cell.length_c   1.000
_cell.angle_alpha   90.00
_cell.angle_beta   90.00
_cell.angle_gamma   90.00
#
_symmetry.space_group_name_H-M   'P 1'
#
loop_
_entity.id
_entity.type
_entity.pdbx_description
1 polymer ?
#
loop_
_entity_poly.entity_id
_entity_poly.type
_entity_poly.pdbx_seq_one_letter_code
_entity_poly.pdbx_strand_id
1 'polypeptide(L)' 'AILSSMTRKERANYLIIGPSRRSRIARGSGTSVAEVARLLKKFEKTRTMMKKMARGRGREAQAWAKMSGGR' A
#
# COMPACT_ATOMS: atom_id res chain seq x y z
N ALA A 1 -16.28 -3.13 5.00
CA ALA A 1 -16.23 -3.18 6.48
C ALA A 1 -14.82 -2.92 7.03
N ILE A 2 -13.81 -3.73 6.71
CA ILE A 2 -12.44 -3.65 7.32
C ILE A 2 -11.82 -2.23 7.31
N LEU A 3 -11.83 -1.53 6.16
CA LEU A 3 -11.24 -0.19 6.05
C LEU A 3 -11.99 0.88 6.88
N SER A 4 -13.30 0.71 7.03
CA SER A 4 -14.17 1.59 7.83
C SER A 4 -13.87 1.45 9.32
N SER A 5 -13.45 0.27 9.77
CA SER A 5 -13.12 -0.02 11.17
C SER A 5 -11.70 0.46 11.57
N MET A 6 -10.91 0.95 10.60
CA MET A 6 -9.59 1.55 10.84
C MET A 6 -9.70 3.02 11.26
N THR A 7 -8.74 3.49 12.05
CA THR A 7 -8.55 4.91 12.34
C THR A 7 -7.83 5.63 11.19
N ARG A 8 -7.90 6.96 11.14
CA ARG A 8 -7.16 7.77 10.14
C ARG A 8 -5.65 7.49 10.17
N LYS A 9 -5.08 7.36 11.38
CA LYS A 9 -3.65 7.05 11.59
C LYS A 9 -3.27 5.70 10.99
N GLU A 10 -4.11 4.68 11.18
CA GLU A 10 -3.88 3.33 10.65
C GLU A 10 -4.02 3.26 9.13
N ARG A 11 -4.94 4.02 8.54
CA ARG A 11 -5.07 4.13 7.08
C ARG A 11 -3.88 4.84 6.44
N ALA A 12 -3.35 5.88 7.09
CA ALA A 12 -2.18 6.61 6.61
C ALA A 12 -0.90 5.76 6.73
N ASN A 13 -0.78 4.97 7.79
CA ASN A 13 0.39 4.14 8.04
C ASN A 13 0.02 2.71 8.45
N TYR A 14 0.09 1.78 7.50
CA TYR A 14 -0.20 0.37 7.75
C TYR A 14 0.82 -0.32 8.68
N LEU A 15 2.03 0.23 8.84
CA LEU A 15 3.10 -0.37 9.66
C LEU A 15 2.77 -0.34 11.15
N ILE A 16 1.90 0.58 11.60
CA ILE A 16 1.48 0.64 13.00
C ILE A 16 0.47 -0.46 13.35
N ILE A 17 -0.05 -1.19 12.36
CA ILE A 17 -1.11 -2.21 12.54
C ILE A 17 -0.50 -3.52 13.05
N GLY A 18 -0.18 -3.54 14.34
CA GLY A 18 0.22 -4.73 15.09
C GLY A 18 -0.93 -5.72 15.38
N PRO A 19 -0.65 -6.82 16.10
CA PRO A 19 -1.63 -7.87 16.41
C PRO A 19 -2.89 -7.35 17.13
N SER A 20 -2.72 -6.53 18.17
CA SER A 20 -3.83 -5.94 18.94
C SER A 20 -4.78 -5.11 18.07
N ARG A 21 -4.22 -4.28 17.18
CA ARG A 21 -5.01 -3.46 16.24
C ARG A 21 -5.73 -4.32 15.21
N ARG A 22 -5.12 -5.41 14.72
CA ARG A 22 -5.79 -6.35 13.81
C ARG A 22 -7.00 -7.01 14.47
N SER A 23 -6.87 -7.43 15.74
CA SER A 23 -7.99 -7.98 16.49
C SER A 23 -9.12 -6.97 16.71
N ARG A 24 -8.79 -5.69 16.99
CA ARG A 24 -9.78 -4.61 17.08
C ARG A 24 -10.51 -4.40 15.76
N ILE A 25 -9.78 -4.30 14.65
CA ILE A 25 -10.33 -4.07 13.31
C ILE A 25 -11.23 -5.25 12.92
N ALA A 26 -10.74 -6.48 13.06
CA ALA A 26 -11.47 -7.72 12.78
C ALA A 26 -12.82 -7.78 13.49
N ARG A 27 -12.84 -7.56 14.81
CA ARG A 27 -14.08 -7.50 15.60
C ARG A 27 -15.00 -6.37 15.14
N GLY A 28 -14.45 -5.18 14.89
CA GLY A 28 -15.22 -4.02 14.45
C GLY A 28 -15.70 -4.09 13.00
N SER A 29 -15.20 -5.02 12.19
CA SER A 29 -15.64 -5.24 10.81
C SER A 29 -16.42 -6.54 10.60
N GLY A 30 -16.57 -7.36 11.63
CA GLY A 30 -17.19 -8.68 11.52
C GLY A 30 -16.37 -9.67 10.67
N THR A 31 -15.05 -9.51 10.62
CA THR A 31 -14.16 -10.36 9.81
C THR A 31 -13.11 -11.03 10.68
N SER A 32 -12.38 -12.00 10.13
CA SER A 32 -11.27 -12.65 10.83
C SER A 32 -9.99 -11.81 10.85
N VAL A 33 -9.12 -12.06 11.82
CA VAL A 33 -7.77 -11.46 11.89
C VAL A 33 -6.94 -11.85 10.66
N ALA A 34 -7.14 -13.06 10.13
CA ALA A 34 -6.48 -13.54 8.92
C ALA A 34 -6.87 -12.73 7.68
N GLU A 35 -8.14 -12.36 7.54
CA GLU A 35 -8.60 -11.50 6.44
C GLU A 35 -7.99 -10.11 6.50
N VAL A 36 -7.93 -9.51 7.70
CA VAL A 36 -7.25 -8.23 7.89
C VAL A 36 -5.77 -8.34 7.49
N ALA A 37 -5.08 -9.40 7.90
CA ALA A 37 -3.68 -9.63 7.54
C ALA A 37 -3.48 -9.83 6.02
N ARG A 38 -4.37 -10.57 5.36
CA ARG A 38 -4.35 -10.76 3.90
C ARG A 38 -4.53 -9.44 3.16
N LEU A 39 -5.44 -8.59 3.63
CA LEU A 39 -5.68 -7.26 3.05
C LEU A 39 -4.42 -6.38 3.14
N LEU A 40 -3.78 -6.33 4.31
CA LEU A 40 -2.56 -5.54 4.52
C LEU A 40 -1.43 -6.01 3.60
N LYS A 41 -1.22 -7.33 3.46
CA LYS A 41 -0.23 -7.90 2.53
C LYS A 41 -0.53 -7.53 1.07
N LYS A 42 -1.79 -7.61 0.64
CA LYS A 42 -2.20 -7.25 -0.72
C LYS A 42 -1.92 -5.76 -0.99
N PHE A 43 -2.26 -4.90 -0.04
CA PHE A 43 -1.99 -3.47 -0.12
C PHE A 43 -0.49 -3.16 -0.24
N GLU A 44 0.34 -3.80 0.58
CA GLU A 44 1.80 -3.64 0.53
C GLU A 44 2.38 -4.05 -0.83
N LYS A 45 1.93 -5.19 -1.37
CA LYS A 45 2.33 -5.66 -2.69
C LYS A 45 1.96 -4.67 -3.79
N THR A 46 0.70 -4.22 -3.80
CA THR A 46 0.22 -3.23 -4.78
C THR A 46 0.96 -1.90 -4.67
N ARG A 47 1.20 -1.39 -3.46
CA ARG A 47 1.97 -0.16 -3.22
C ARG A 47 3.41 -0.28 -3.72
N THR A 48 4.04 -1.43 -3.48
CA THR A 48 5.40 -1.70 -3.96
C THR A 48 5.47 -1.76 -5.48
N MET A 49 4.48 -2.41 -6.11
CA MET A 49 4.36 -2.44 -7.57
C MET A 49 4.15 -1.04 -8.15
N MET A 50 3.23 -0.25 -7.59
CA MET A 50 3.00 1.15 -8.01
C MET A 50 4.27 2.00 -7.89
N LYS A 51 5.01 1.85 -6.78
CA LYS A 51 6.29 2.56 -6.59
C LYS A 51 7.35 2.15 -7.62
N LYS A 52 7.43 0.85 -7.95
CA LYS A 52 8.35 0.35 -8.99
C LYS A 52 7.95 0.85 -10.38
N MET A 53 6.67 0.82 -10.73
CA MET A 53 6.18 1.33 -12.01
C MET A 53 6.38 2.83 -12.15
N ALA A 54 6.07 3.63 -11.12
CA ALA A 54 6.31 5.07 -11.11
C ALA A 54 7.80 5.39 -11.29
N ARG A 55 8.68 4.62 -10.65
CA ARG A 55 10.14 4.76 -10.79
C ARG A 55 10.65 4.31 -12.15
N GLY A 56 10.02 3.31 -12.78
CA GLY A 56 10.33 2.83 -14.13
C GLY A 56 9.99 3.86 -15.20
N ARG A 57 8.78 4.41 -15.16
CA ARG A 57 8.30 5.43 -16.10
C ARG A 57 9.13 6.72 -16.04
N GLY A 58 9.59 7.09 -14.84
CA GLY A 58 10.49 8.23 -14.66
C GLY A 58 11.88 8.00 -15.26
N ARG A 59 12.42 6.78 -15.19
CA ARG A 59 13.73 6.46 -15.79
C ARG A 59 13.67 6.38 -17.31
N GLU A 60 12.59 5.84 -17.85
CA GLU A 60 12.38 5.75 -19.30
C GLU A 60 12.16 7.15 -19.91
N ALA A 61 11.37 8.01 -19.26
CA ALA A 61 11.21 9.41 -19.66
C ALA A 61 12.54 10.19 -19.57
N GLN A 62 13.35 9.94 -18.54
CA GLN A 62 14.70 10.54 -18.42
C GLN A 62 15.67 10.01 -19.49
N ALA A 63 15.59 8.72 -19.84
CA ALA A 63 16.42 8.13 -20.88
C ALA A 63 16.04 8.67 -22.28
N TRP A 64 14.74 8.80 -22.56
CA TRP A 64 14.24 9.38 -23.81
C TRP A 64 14.61 10.87 -23.94
N ALA A 65 14.47 11.67 -22.88
CA ALA A 65 14.88 13.07 -22.87
C ALA A 65 16.40 13.25 -23.09
N LYS A 66 17.23 12.34 -22.58
CA LYS A 66 18.68 12.35 -22.83
C LYS A 66 19.05 11.92 -24.25
N MET A 67 18.23 11.08 -24.91
CA MET A 67 18.44 10.67 -26.30
C MET A 67 17.87 11.66 -27.31
N SER A 68 16.82 12.42 -26.97
CA SER A 68 16.19 13.41 -27.86
C SER A 68 16.78 14.82 -27.75
N GLY A 69 17.64 15.08 -26.76
CA GLY A 69 18.25 16.39 -26.48
C GLY A 69 19.62 16.64 -27.11
N GLY A 70 20.08 15.78 -28.02
CA GLY A 70 21.36 15.94 -28.72
C GLY A 70 21.23 16.64 -30.07
N ARG A 71 21.16 17.98 -30.05
CA ARG A 71 21.66 18.87 -31.10
C ARG A 71 22.35 20.05 -30.43
#